data_AF-A0A7S4JV30-F1
#
_entry.id   AF-A0A7S4JV30-F1
#
_cell.length_a   1.000
_cell.length_b   1.000
_cell.length_c   1.000
_cell.angle_alpha   90.00
_cell.angle_beta   90.00
_cell.angle_gamma   90.00
#
_symmetry.space_group_name_H-M   'P 1'
#
loop_
_entity.id
_entity.type
_entity.pdbx_description
1 polymer ?
#
loop_
_entity_poly.entity_id
_entity_poly.type
_entity_poly.pdbx_seq_one_letter_code
_entity_poly.pdbx_strand_id
1 'polypeptide(L)'
;MKIQHAAFSAAVVLALSSAAEGYLRSGGRRQKNQKNQIPKNQKEQNRRQNNRGLVLTQEDMENNNNGVSYENHDMNYAPLSCNNDIDAASCDSTTFSSLVASSSSTPGSSAVVVPCGTCVTVDIVDGSKIELPRGLEVLGKLHFPSSSNVVLNTTHVFVQVILSMGEPSEGNEVRINFYGTDHQCLL
;
A
#
# COMPACT_ATOMS: atom_id res chain seq x y z
N MET A 1 -23.87 50.29 -13.72
CA MET A 1 -24.55 49.21 -14.47
C MET A 1 -24.76 48.04 -13.52
N LYS A 2 -26.01 47.80 -13.10
CA LYS A 2 -26.38 46.76 -12.13
C LYS A 2 -26.80 45.51 -12.92
N ILE A 3 -26.16 44.38 -12.68
CA ILE A 3 -26.60 43.07 -13.20
C ILE A 3 -26.90 42.20 -11.98
N GLN A 4 -28.20 42.03 -11.70
CA GLN A 4 -28.73 41.06 -10.76
C GLN A 4 -28.81 39.72 -11.48
N HIS A 5 -28.13 38.68 -11.01
CA HIS A 5 -28.38 37.30 -11.41
C HIS A 5 -28.93 36.50 -10.24
N ALA A 6 -29.94 35.70 -10.58
CA ALA A 6 -30.97 35.18 -9.71
C ALA A 6 -30.52 33.97 -8.88
N ALA A 7 -31.12 33.86 -7.69
CA ALA A 7 -31.16 32.66 -6.89
C ALA A 7 -32.07 31.62 -7.54
N PHE A 8 -31.58 30.39 -7.69
CA PHE A 8 -32.43 29.21 -7.89
C PHE A 8 -32.41 28.37 -6.63
N SER A 9 -33.59 28.21 -6.05
CA SER A 9 -33.90 27.40 -4.89
C SER A 9 -34.81 26.27 -5.35
N ALA A 10 -34.47 25.02 -5.04
CA ALA A 10 -35.40 23.90 -5.03
C ALA A 10 -34.80 22.74 -4.22
N ALA A 11 -35.20 22.67 -2.96
CA ALA A 11 -35.23 21.44 -2.17
C ALA A 11 -36.31 20.49 -2.72
N VAL A 12 -36.15 19.17 -2.51
CA VAL A 12 -37.15 18.05 -2.58
C VAL A 12 -36.31 16.76 -2.77
N VAL A 13 -36.46 15.62 -2.09
CA VAL A 13 -37.41 15.10 -1.10
C VAL A 13 -36.73 13.92 -0.37
N LEU A 14 -37.05 13.77 0.92
CA LEU A 14 -36.75 12.62 1.77
C LEU A 14 -37.56 11.38 1.35
N ALA A 15 -36.95 10.20 1.40
CA ALA A 15 -37.69 8.95 1.65
C ALA A 15 -36.86 8.00 2.52
N LEU A 16 -37.34 7.84 3.76
CA LEU A 16 -37.00 6.82 4.76
C LEU A 16 -37.86 5.57 4.55
N SER A 17 -37.29 4.37 4.71
CA SER A 17 -37.92 3.14 5.25
C SER A 17 -36.93 1.98 5.05
N SER A 18 -36.28 1.39 6.08
CA SER A 18 -36.73 0.64 7.25
C SER A 18 -37.26 -0.78 6.95
N ALA A 19 -36.97 -1.69 7.90
CA ALA A 19 -37.40 -3.10 8.04
C ALA A 19 -36.58 -4.15 7.27
N ALA A 20 -36.28 -5.35 7.79
CA ALA A 20 -36.51 -5.96 9.11
C ALA A 20 -35.72 -7.28 9.21
N GLU A 21 -35.35 -7.60 10.44
CA GLU A 21 -35.48 -8.89 11.13
C GLU A 21 -34.98 -10.20 10.50
N GLY A 22 -34.00 -10.80 11.21
CA GLY A 22 -34.27 -12.02 11.95
C GLY A 22 -34.02 -13.34 11.22
N TYR A 23 -32.93 -14.03 11.59
CA TYR A 23 -32.99 -15.48 11.73
C TYR A 23 -32.04 -16.00 12.81
N LEU A 24 -32.63 -16.33 13.96
CA LEU A 24 -32.09 -17.22 14.97
C LEU A 24 -32.02 -18.65 14.41
N ARG A 25 -30.87 -19.33 14.50
CA ARG A 25 -30.85 -20.80 14.54
C ARG A 25 -29.72 -21.37 15.40
N SER A 26 -30.08 -21.58 16.66
CA SER A 26 -29.88 -22.81 17.45
C SER A 26 -28.74 -23.77 17.07
N GLY A 27 -27.78 -23.90 18.00
CA GLY A 27 -27.63 -25.13 18.80
C GLY A 27 -27.23 -26.42 18.10
N GLY A 28 -25.96 -26.80 18.25
CA GLY A 28 -25.45 -28.15 17.98
C GLY A 28 -24.32 -28.55 18.91
N ARG A 29 -24.66 -28.99 20.13
CA ARG A 29 -23.75 -29.76 20.99
C ARG A 29 -23.56 -31.15 20.38
N ARG A 30 -22.32 -31.55 20.03
CA ARG A 30 -21.95 -32.97 19.93
C ARG A 30 -20.61 -33.29 20.59
N GLN A 31 -20.78 -34.01 21.69
CA GLN A 31 -19.95 -34.94 22.43
C GLN A 31 -18.58 -35.36 21.85
N LYS A 32 -17.56 -35.15 22.69
CA LYS A 32 -16.57 -36.12 23.20
C LYS A 32 -16.41 -37.45 22.44
N ASN A 33 -15.21 -37.66 21.90
CA ASN A 33 -14.52 -38.96 21.78
C ASN A 33 -13.02 -38.68 21.98
N GLN A 34 -12.48 -38.79 23.19
CA GLN A 34 -11.82 -39.97 23.74
C GLN A 34 -10.88 -40.73 22.79
N LYS A 35 -9.61 -40.74 23.22
CA LYS A 35 -8.56 -41.75 23.02
C LYS A 35 -7.84 -41.75 21.66
N ASN A 36 -6.71 -41.06 21.63
CA ASN A 36 -5.46 -41.73 21.27
C ASN A 36 -4.28 -41.07 22.00
N GLN A 37 -3.85 -41.71 23.09
CA GLN A 37 -2.55 -41.47 23.70
C GLN A 37 -1.51 -42.17 22.83
N ILE A 38 -0.74 -41.38 22.09
CA ILE A 38 0.48 -41.84 21.42
C ILE A 38 1.66 -41.39 22.30
N PRO A 39 2.61 -42.30 22.62
CA PRO A 39 3.64 -42.06 23.61
C PRO A 39 4.57 -40.90 23.25
N LYS A 40 4.61 -39.91 24.14
CA LYS A 40 5.70 -38.95 24.27
C LYS A 40 6.93 -39.70 24.78
N ASN A 41 7.87 -40.04 23.91
CA ASN A 41 9.29 -40.19 24.24
C ASN A 41 10.05 -40.60 22.97
N GLN A 42 10.97 -39.74 22.52
CA GLN A 42 12.21 -40.03 21.77
C GLN A 42 12.57 -39.02 20.66
N LYS A 43 11.65 -38.15 20.21
CA LYS A 43 12.00 -37.15 19.17
C LYS A 43 12.47 -35.78 19.69
N GLU A 44 12.36 -35.54 21.00
CA GLU A 44 12.66 -34.23 21.60
C GLU A 44 14.03 -34.16 22.29
N GLN A 45 14.68 -35.30 22.57
CA GLN A 45 16.06 -35.32 23.08
C GLN A 45 17.12 -35.18 21.96
N ASN A 46 16.82 -35.59 20.72
CA ASN A 46 17.74 -35.43 19.58
C ASN A 46 17.71 -34.05 18.90
N ARG A 47 16.76 -33.17 19.23
CA ARG A 47 16.76 -31.78 18.75
C ARG A 47 17.59 -30.83 19.61
N ARG A 48 17.95 -31.22 20.84
CA ARG A 48 18.77 -30.39 21.73
C ARG A 48 20.28 -30.47 21.45
N GLN A 49 20.74 -31.41 20.62
CA GLN A 49 22.17 -31.54 20.28
C GLN A 49 22.56 -30.94 18.92
N ASN A 50 21.60 -30.62 18.04
CA ASN A 50 21.87 -30.00 16.74
C ASN A 50 21.65 -28.47 16.69
N ASN A 51 21.28 -27.88 17.84
CA ASN A 51 21.17 -26.42 18.03
C ASN A 51 22.23 -25.92 19.02
N ARG A 52 23.45 -26.44 18.95
CA ARG A 52 24.59 -25.62 19.32
C ARG A 52 24.78 -24.64 18.18
N GLY A 53 24.09 -23.50 18.32
CA GLY A 53 24.48 -22.30 17.61
C GLY A 53 25.99 -22.17 17.74
N LEU A 54 26.65 -22.08 16.60
CA LEU A 54 28.00 -21.56 16.51
C LEU A 54 27.91 -20.13 17.07
N VAL A 55 28.14 -20.00 18.37
CA VAL A 55 28.48 -18.72 18.98
C VAL A 55 29.85 -18.42 18.41
N LEU A 56 29.86 -17.75 17.25
CA LEU A 56 31.05 -17.07 16.79
C LEU A 56 31.39 -16.09 17.89
N THR A 57 32.52 -16.33 18.56
CA THR A 57 33.08 -15.32 19.42
C THR A 57 33.45 -14.14 18.53
N GLN A 58 33.38 -12.92 19.06
CA GLN A 58 33.74 -11.71 18.31
C GLN A 58 35.21 -11.74 17.83
N GLU A 59 36.02 -12.67 18.34
CA GLU A 59 37.40 -12.95 17.95
C GLU A 59 37.53 -13.85 16.70
N ASP A 60 36.48 -14.57 16.29
CA ASP A 60 36.50 -15.44 15.10
C ASP A 60 36.14 -14.70 13.80
N MET A 61 35.71 -13.43 13.88
CA MET A 61 35.38 -12.62 12.70
C MET A 61 36.58 -11.85 12.11
N GLU A 62 37.77 -11.88 12.74
CA GLU A 62 38.93 -11.10 12.27
C GLU A 62 39.91 -11.87 11.36
N ASN A 63 39.73 -13.17 11.13
CA ASN A 63 40.79 -13.99 10.50
C ASN A 63 40.45 -14.67 9.16
N ASN A 64 39.44 -14.18 8.44
CA ASN A 64 39.22 -14.59 7.04
C ASN A 64 39.26 -13.40 6.07
N ASN A 65 40.39 -12.70 6.08
CA ASN A 65 40.77 -11.69 5.08
C ASN A 65 41.24 -12.34 3.77
N ASN A 66 40.43 -13.25 3.21
CA ASN A 66 40.50 -13.56 1.80
C ASN A 66 39.62 -12.55 1.07
N GLY A 67 40.25 -11.45 0.66
CA GLY A 67 39.64 -10.31 -0.01
C GLY A 67 38.90 -10.72 -1.28
N VAL A 68 37.62 -11.02 -1.14
CA VAL A 68 36.65 -10.78 -2.19
C VAL A 68 36.38 -9.29 -2.14
N SER A 69 37.11 -8.54 -2.96
CA SER A 69 36.74 -7.17 -3.30
C SER A 69 35.39 -7.25 -3.99
N TYR A 70 34.31 -7.10 -3.23
CA TYR A 70 33.05 -6.67 -3.80
C TYR A 70 33.35 -5.26 -4.31
N GLU A 71 33.75 -5.16 -5.58
CA GLU A 71 33.60 -3.90 -6.30
C GLU A 71 32.11 -3.58 -6.17
N ASN A 72 31.80 -2.71 -5.21
CA ASN A 72 30.56 -1.95 -5.18
C ASN A 72 30.59 -1.19 -6.50
N HIS A 73 30.07 -1.81 -7.55
CA HIS A 73 29.42 -1.09 -8.61
C HIS A 73 28.27 -0.38 -7.91
N ASP A 74 28.58 0.78 -7.34
CA ASP A 74 27.63 1.85 -7.10
C ASP A 74 26.91 1.99 -8.43
N MET A 75 25.78 1.30 -8.54
CA MET A 75 24.76 1.56 -9.54
C MET A 75 24.32 2.96 -9.17
N ASN A 76 25.05 3.94 -9.71
CA ASN A 76 24.94 5.34 -9.36
C ASN A 76 23.60 5.78 -9.93
N TYR A 77 22.54 5.52 -9.16
CA TYR A 77 21.19 5.95 -9.44
C TYR A 77 21.26 7.47 -9.37
N ALA A 78 21.43 8.10 -10.52
CA ALA A 78 21.31 9.54 -10.63
C ALA A 78 19.81 9.86 -10.55
N PRO A 79 19.33 10.49 -9.47
CA PRO A 79 17.94 10.92 -9.42
C PRO A 79 17.70 11.91 -10.57
N LEU A 80 16.45 11.96 -11.07
CA LEU A 80 16.06 12.97 -12.04
C LEU A 80 16.39 14.36 -11.46
N SER A 81 16.95 15.25 -12.27
CA SER A 81 17.44 16.57 -11.82
C SER A 81 16.34 17.46 -11.21
N CYS A 82 15.07 17.21 -11.52
CA CYS A 82 13.94 17.90 -10.91
C CYS A 82 13.64 17.44 -9.48
N ASN A 83 14.23 16.34 -9.00
CA ASN A 83 14.06 15.82 -7.64
C ASN A 83 15.19 16.24 -6.68
N ASN A 84 15.94 17.30 -7.03
CA ASN A 84 16.86 17.91 -6.08
C ASN A 84 16.04 18.33 -4.83
N ASP A 85 16.43 17.81 -3.65
CA ASP A 85 15.79 18.04 -2.36
C ASP A 85 14.33 17.56 -2.22
N ILE A 86 13.92 16.56 -3.01
CA ILE A 86 12.54 16.01 -2.95
C ILE A 86 12.17 15.46 -1.56
N ASP A 87 13.15 15.03 -0.77
CA ASP A 87 12.95 14.61 0.63
C ASP A 87 12.40 15.73 1.50
N ALA A 88 12.89 16.95 1.30
CA ALA A 88 12.53 18.16 2.05
C ALA A 88 11.32 18.91 1.45
N ALA A 89 10.85 18.51 0.27
CA ALA A 89 9.68 19.12 -0.37
C ALA A 89 8.41 18.93 0.50
N SER A 90 7.66 20.02 0.69
CA SER A 90 6.35 20.00 1.38
C SER A 90 5.32 19.28 0.51
N CYS A 91 4.51 18.45 1.16
CA CYS A 91 3.45 17.66 0.54
C CYS A 91 2.05 18.28 0.76
N ASP A 92 1.97 19.52 1.24
CA ASP A 92 0.71 20.13 1.69
C ASP A 92 -0.10 20.75 0.55
N SER A 93 0.53 20.99 -0.60
CA SER A 93 -0.06 21.76 -1.71
C SER A 93 -0.76 20.90 -2.76
N THR A 94 -0.30 19.67 -2.97
CA THR A 94 -0.78 18.81 -4.06
C THR A 94 -1.39 17.54 -3.50
N THR A 95 -2.64 17.28 -3.84
CA THR A 95 -3.38 16.11 -3.35
C THR A 95 -3.52 15.03 -4.41
N PHE A 96 -3.54 13.78 -3.99
CA PHE A 96 -3.70 12.64 -4.88
C PHE A 96 -5.06 12.65 -5.58
N SER A 97 -6.13 13.02 -4.87
CA SER A 97 -7.47 13.15 -5.45
C SER A 97 -7.52 14.10 -6.65
N SER A 98 -6.79 15.21 -6.59
CA SER A 98 -6.70 16.19 -7.68
C SER A 98 -6.02 15.62 -8.93
N LEU A 99 -4.97 14.81 -8.74
CA LEU A 99 -4.29 14.13 -9.83
C LEU A 99 -5.18 13.08 -10.49
N VAL A 100 -5.86 12.25 -9.68
CA VAL A 100 -6.79 11.25 -10.19
C VAL A 100 -7.91 11.92 -11.00
N ALA A 101 -8.50 12.99 -10.47
CA ALA A 101 -9.53 13.75 -11.18
C ALA A 101 -9.02 14.28 -12.53
N SER A 102 -7.82 14.87 -12.56
CA SER A 102 -7.20 15.40 -13.79
C SER A 102 -6.85 14.33 -14.82
N SER A 103 -6.49 13.12 -14.36
CA SER A 103 -6.21 11.98 -15.24
C SER A 103 -7.49 11.37 -15.83
N SER A 104 -8.61 11.46 -15.12
CA SER A 104 -9.88 10.85 -15.55
C SER A 104 -10.63 11.65 -16.62
N SER A 105 -10.32 12.95 -16.80
CA SER A 105 -11.02 13.84 -17.73
C SER A 105 -10.65 13.65 -19.20
N THR A 106 -9.69 12.79 -19.52
CA THR A 106 -9.22 12.56 -20.89
C THR A 106 -9.55 11.13 -21.33
N PRO A 107 -10.45 10.92 -22.31
CA PRO A 107 -10.70 9.59 -22.87
C PRO A 107 -9.40 8.95 -23.39
N GLY A 108 -9.05 7.76 -22.89
CA GLY A 108 -7.78 7.08 -23.21
C GLY A 108 -6.59 7.53 -22.36
N SER A 109 -6.85 8.14 -21.20
CA SER A 109 -5.81 8.70 -20.33
C SER A 109 -4.69 7.71 -19.98
N SER A 110 -3.50 8.27 -19.86
CA SER A 110 -2.28 7.61 -19.42
C SER A 110 -2.37 7.21 -17.94
N ALA A 111 -1.34 6.51 -17.44
CA ALA A 111 -1.18 6.25 -16.01
C ALA A 111 -1.36 7.54 -15.19
N VAL A 112 -1.78 7.40 -13.92
CA VAL A 112 -1.73 8.52 -12.98
C VAL A 112 -0.26 8.79 -12.66
N VAL A 113 0.21 10.00 -12.95
CA VAL A 113 1.61 10.37 -12.78
C VAL A 113 1.74 11.35 -11.62
N VAL A 114 2.54 11.01 -10.61
CA VAL A 114 3.07 11.96 -9.63
C VAL A 114 4.23 12.70 -10.30
N PRO A 115 4.12 14.02 -10.55
CA PRO A 115 5.12 14.74 -11.32
C PRO A 115 6.48 14.78 -10.62
N CYS A 116 7.54 14.86 -11.42
CA CYS A 116 8.89 15.08 -10.90
C CYS A 116 9.00 16.43 -10.17
N GLY A 117 9.78 16.47 -9.08
CA GLY A 117 9.95 17.66 -8.25
C GLY A 117 8.75 18.02 -7.38
N THR A 118 7.67 17.23 -7.43
CA THR A 118 6.45 17.47 -6.66
C THR A 118 6.29 16.41 -5.58
N CYS A 119 5.94 16.84 -4.37
CA CYS A 119 5.38 15.95 -3.36
C CYS A 119 3.85 15.97 -3.39
N VAL A 120 3.24 14.79 -3.45
CA VAL A 120 1.80 14.59 -3.49
C VAL A 120 1.37 13.83 -2.25
N THR A 121 0.39 14.36 -1.52
CA THR A 121 -0.22 13.70 -0.36
C THR A 121 -1.47 12.93 -0.75
N VAL A 122 -1.60 11.70 -0.24
CA VAL A 122 -2.81 10.89 -0.38
C VAL A 122 -3.85 11.33 0.65
N ASP A 123 -4.81 12.12 0.19
CA ASP A 123 -5.82 12.82 0.98
C ASP A 123 -7.12 12.02 1.21
N ILE A 124 -7.12 10.74 0.86
CA ILE A 124 -8.29 9.86 0.98
C ILE A 124 -8.27 9.21 2.37
N VAL A 125 -9.33 9.41 3.14
CA VAL A 125 -9.41 9.06 4.57
C VAL A 125 -10.64 8.19 4.92
N ASP A 126 -11.45 7.86 3.94
CA ASP A 126 -12.77 7.21 4.11
C ASP A 126 -12.79 5.73 3.73
N GLY A 127 -11.65 5.15 3.34
CA GLY A 127 -11.56 3.78 2.85
C GLY A 127 -12.04 3.61 1.41
N SER A 128 -12.20 4.72 0.66
CA SER A 128 -12.63 4.69 -0.73
C SER A 128 -11.75 3.81 -1.60
N LYS A 129 -12.38 3.19 -2.61
CA LYS A 129 -11.70 2.39 -3.63
C LYS A 129 -11.42 3.25 -4.85
N ILE A 130 -10.16 3.36 -5.25
CA ILE A 130 -9.73 4.12 -6.44
C ILE A 130 -9.24 3.15 -7.49
N GLU A 131 -9.83 3.23 -8.69
CA GLU A 131 -9.45 2.41 -9.84
C GLU A 131 -8.45 3.18 -10.73
N LEU A 132 -7.27 2.58 -10.93
CA LEU A 132 -6.17 3.09 -11.75
C LEU A 132 -5.86 2.06 -12.87
N PRO A 133 -6.76 1.88 -13.85
CA PRO A 133 -6.62 0.83 -14.87
C PRO A 133 -5.36 0.95 -15.73
N ARG A 134 -4.77 2.15 -15.75
CA ARG A 134 -3.59 2.48 -16.54
C ARG A 134 -2.32 2.55 -15.70
N GLY A 135 -2.40 2.26 -14.40
CA GLY A 135 -1.25 2.28 -13.50
C GLY A 135 -1.05 3.57 -12.72
N LEU A 136 -0.05 3.53 -11.86
CA LEU A 136 0.45 4.65 -11.07
C LEU A 136 1.97 4.78 -11.29
N GLU A 137 2.41 5.95 -11.75
CA GLU A 137 3.82 6.28 -11.94
C GLU A 137 4.24 7.36 -10.94
N VAL A 138 5.30 7.10 -10.18
CA VAL A 138 5.81 8.00 -9.15
C VAL A 138 7.17 8.57 -9.58
N LEU A 139 7.13 9.71 -10.29
CA LEU A 139 8.32 10.43 -10.77
C LEU A 139 8.85 11.47 -9.76
N GLY A 140 8.03 11.84 -8.77
CA GLY A 140 8.38 12.68 -7.63
C GLY A 140 8.19 11.93 -6.31
N LYS A 141 7.55 12.57 -5.33
CA LYS A 141 7.28 11.95 -4.02
C LYS A 141 5.79 11.72 -3.83
N LEU A 142 5.40 10.49 -3.54
CA LEU A 142 4.05 10.14 -3.09
C LEU A 142 4.09 9.87 -1.58
N HIS A 143 3.28 10.60 -0.82
CA HIS A 143 3.23 10.49 0.63
C HIS A 143 1.85 10.04 1.11
N PHE A 144 1.80 8.94 1.85
CA PHE A 144 0.62 8.48 2.57
C PHE A 144 0.75 8.88 4.05
N PRO A 145 0.06 9.93 4.50
CA PRO A 145 0.04 10.30 5.92
C PRO A 145 -0.65 9.23 6.78
N SER A 146 -0.49 9.33 8.11
CA SER A 146 -1.13 8.42 9.08
C SER A 146 -2.66 8.42 9.00
N SER A 147 -3.25 9.50 8.47
CA SER A 147 -4.68 9.63 8.24
C SER A 147 -5.19 8.90 6.98
N SER A 148 -4.31 8.44 6.09
CA SER A 148 -4.72 7.81 4.83
C SER A 148 -5.44 6.49 5.06
N ASN A 149 -6.61 6.36 4.45
CA ASN A 149 -7.40 5.13 4.45
C ASN A 149 -8.00 4.96 3.05
N VAL A 150 -7.41 4.06 2.25
CA VAL A 150 -7.69 3.96 0.82
C VAL A 150 -7.36 2.56 0.29
N VAL A 151 -8.12 2.13 -0.71
CA VAL A 151 -7.83 0.93 -1.49
C VAL A 151 -7.55 1.33 -2.94
N LEU A 152 -6.29 1.23 -3.36
CA LEU A 152 -5.88 1.46 -4.74
C LEU A 152 -5.96 0.15 -5.51
N ASN A 153 -6.81 0.07 -6.53
CA ASN A 153 -6.84 -1.03 -7.48
C ASN A 153 -6.13 -0.56 -8.76
N THR A 154 -5.01 -1.17 -9.11
CA THR A 154 -4.16 -0.72 -10.21
C THR A 154 -3.58 -1.88 -11.01
N THR A 155 -3.20 -1.64 -12.26
CA THR A 155 -2.47 -2.66 -13.05
C THR A 155 -0.99 -2.75 -12.68
N HIS A 156 -0.40 -1.63 -12.28
CA HIS A 156 0.99 -1.55 -11.87
C HIS A 156 1.27 -0.30 -11.03
N VAL A 157 2.42 -0.31 -10.36
CA VAL A 157 3.01 0.85 -9.69
C VAL A 157 4.48 0.91 -10.06
N PHE A 158 4.92 2.00 -10.69
CA PHE A 158 6.33 2.26 -10.95
C PHE A 158 6.82 3.40 -10.07
N VAL A 159 7.79 3.14 -9.20
CA VAL A 159 8.39 4.14 -8.32
C VAL A 159 9.81 4.43 -8.79
N GLN A 160 10.07 5.66 -9.22
CA GLN A 160 11.42 6.09 -9.62
C GLN A 160 12.14 6.84 -8.50
N VAL A 161 11.40 7.43 -7.55
CA VAL A 161 11.93 8.35 -6.55
C VAL A 161 11.49 7.93 -5.15
N ILE A 162 10.38 8.47 -4.63
CA ILE A 162 9.98 8.20 -3.25
C ILE A 162 8.50 7.86 -3.19
N LEU A 163 8.22 6.71 -2.60
CA LEU A 163 6.92 6.35 -2.06
C LEU A 163 7.10 6.21 -0.54
N SER A 164 6.47 7.09 0.22
CA SER A 164 6.59 7.14 1.68
C SER A 164 5.23 6.86 2.33
N MET A 165 5.24 6.02 3.36
CA MET A 165 4.06 5.71 4.17
C MET A 165 4.36 6.04 5.63
N GLY A 166 3.53 6.89 6.23
CA GLY A 166 3.51 7.10 7.67
C GLY A 166 2.87 5.90 8.40
N GLU A 167 3.11 5.80 9.71
CA GLU A 167 2.44 4.81 10.55
C GLU A 167 0.92 5.07 10.53
N PRO A 168 0.08 4.10 10.14
CA PRO A 168 -1.36 4.30 10.07
C PRO A 168 -1.95 4.55 11.46
N SER A 169 -2.84 5.54 11.57
CA SER A 169 -3.68 5.72 12.77
C SER A 169 -4.60 4.51 12.96
N GLU A 170 -5.10 4.30 14.18
CA GLU A 170 -5.99 3.17 14.49
C GLU A 170 -7.20 3.12 13.55
N GLY A 171 -7.39 1.97 12.88
CA GLY A 171 -8.48 1.73 11.94
C GLY A 171 -8.23 2.21 10.51
N ASN A 172 -7.14 2.94 10.24
CA ASN A 172 -6.74 3.34 8.89
C ASN A 172 -5.91 2.27 8.21
N GLU A 173 -6.12 2.11 6.91
CA GLU A 173 -5.38 1.13 6.12
C GLU A 173 -5.16 1.62 4.69
N VAL A 174 -3.93 1.44 4.20
CA VAL A 174 -3.57 1.64 2.80
C VAL A 174 -3.43 0.27 2.15
N ARG A 175 -4.29 -0.05 1.18
CA ARG A 175 -4.18 -1.29 0.38
C ARG A 175 -3.89 -0.94 -1.07
N ILE A 176 -2.92 -1.63 -1.67
CA ILE A 176 -2.65 -1.56 -3.11
C ILE A 176 -2.89 -2.95 -3.68
N ASN A 177 -3.99 -3.12 -4.40
CA ASN A 177 -4.34 -4.35 -5.10
C ASN A 177 -3.89 -4.24 -6.55
N PHE A 178 -3.13 -5.22 -6.98
CA PHE A 178 -2.71 -5.34 -8.38
C PHE A 178 -3.67 -6.26 -9.12
N TYR A 179 -4.13 -5.84 -10.29
CA TYR A 179 -4.90 -6.69 -11.20
C TYR A 179 -4.29 -6.65 -12.60
N GLY A 180 -4.36 -7.77 -13.30
CA GLY A 180 -4.04 -7.84 -14.72
C GLY A 180 -5.23 -8.42 -15.45
N THR A 181 -5.42 -8.03 -16.70
CA THR A 181 -6.17 -8.88 -17.62
C THR A 181 -5.17 -9.85 -18.23
N ASP A 182 -5.44 -11.16 -18.19
CA ASP A 182 -4.61 -12.23 -18.76
C ASP A 182 -4.48 -12.16 -20.31
N HIS A 183 -4.71 -11.00 -20.90
CA HIS A 183 -4.92 -10.80 -22.33
C HIS A 183 -4.05 -9.67 -22.84
N GLN A 184 -2.79 -10.00 -23.10
CA GLN A 184 -2.16 -9.89 -24.43
C GLN A 184 -0.68 -10.28 -24.30
N CYS A 185 -0.41 -11.59 -24.31
CA CYS A 185 0.82 -12.05 -24.93
C CYS A 185 0.69 -11.72 -26.42
N LEU A 186 1.17 -10.55 -26.85
CA LEU A 186 1.38 -10.28 -28.27
C LEU A 186 2.56 -11.16 -28.70
N LEU A 187 2.23 -12.30 -29.31
CA LEU A 187 3.14 -13.14 -30.07
C LEU A 187 3.58 -12.41 -31.35
#